data_AF-A0A3R1AF91-F1
#
_entry.id   AF-A0A3R1AF91-F1
#
_cell.length_a   1.000
_cell.length_b   1.000
_cell.length_c   1.000
_cell.angle_alpha   90.00
_cell.angle_beta   90.00
_cell.angle_gamma   90.00
#
_symmetry.space_group_name_H-M   'P 1'
#
loop_
_entity.id
_entity.type
_entity.pdbx_description
1 polymer ?
#
loop_
_entity_poly.entity_id
_entity_poly.type
_entity_poly.pdbx_seq_one_letter_code
_entity_poly.pdbx_strand_id
1 'polypeptide(L)'
;SNDNSDVIRVPAGFVTDLATVPRIFWTLLPPDGKYAKAAIIHDYLYDNALRTKKEADLIFLDGMTVLGVPKWKRTIMYWAVRLFGRGNYRSHQQTA
;
A
#
# COMPACT_ATOMS: atom_id res chain seq x y z
N SER A 1 -7.09 -28.47 1.33
CA SER A 1 -6.56 -27.32 0.56
C SER A 1 -7.47 -26.15 0.85
N ASN A 2 -7.19 -25.39 1.91
CA ASN A 2 -7.93 -24.16 2.20
C ASN A 2 -7.30 -23.04 1.39
N ASP A 3 -7.74 -22.92 0.14
CA ASP A 3 -7.41 -21.80 -0.73
C ASP A 3 -8.14 -20.56 -0.19
N ASN A 4 -7.64 -20.03 0.91
CA ASN A 4 -8.10 -18.78 1.50
C ASN A 4 -7.54 -17.64 0.64
N SER A 5 -8.06 -17.53 -0.59
CA SER A 5 -7.77 -16.41 -1.48
C SER A 5 -8.36 -15.16 -0.86
N ASP A 6 -7.51 -14.41 -0.16
CA ASP A 6 -7.87 -13.16 0.49
C ASP A 6 -8.10 -12.09 -0.58
N VAL A 7 -9.35 -11.93 -1.02
CA VAL A 7 -9.72 -11.00 -2.09
C VAL A 7 -10.01 -9.62 -1.50
N ILE A 8 -9.10 -8.68 -1.74
CA ILE A 8 -9.33 -7.26 -1.43
C ILE A 8 -10.13 -6.62 -2.57
N ARG A 9 -11.36 -6.20 -2.28
CA ARG A 9 -12.23 -5.49 -3.22
C ARG A 9 -12.20 -3.99 -2.92
N VAL A 10 -11.71 -3.21 -3.87
CA VAL A 10 -11.78 -1.74 -3.82
C VAL A 10 -13.03 -1.31 -4.60
N PRO A 11 -13.96 -0.55 -3.99
CA PRO A 11 -15.17 -0.08 -4.68
C PRO A 11 -14.82 0.92 -5.78
N ALA A 12 -15.58 0.88 -6.88
CA ALA A 12 -15.46 1.88 -7.94
C ALA A 12 -15.78 3.27 -7.38
N GLY A 13 -14.94 4.26 -7.69
CA GLY A 13 -15.06 5.61 -7.14
C GLY A 13 -14.28 5.86 -5.85
N PHE A 14 -13.49 4.89 -5.35
CA PHE A 14 -12.55 5.13 -4.27
C PHE A 14 -11.55 6.24 -4.66
N VAL A 15 -11.52 7.31 -3.87
CA VAL A 15 -10.63 8.44 -4.07
C VAL A 15 -9.30 8.10 -3.41
N THR A 16 -8.30 7.76 -4.23
CA THR A 16 -6.90 7.64 -3.81
C THR A 16 -6.21 8.97 -4.09
N ASP A 17 -5.41 9.44 -3.14
CA ASP A 17 -4.56 10.61 -3.34
C ASP A 17 -3.13 10.21 -3.74
N LEU A 18 -2.82 8.91 -3.78
CA LEU A 18 -1.49 8.31 -3.93
C LEU A 18 -0.47 8.97 -2.96
N ALA A 19 -0.94 9.64 -1.90
CA ALA A 19 -0.13 10.53 -1.08
C ALA A 19 0.73 9.76 -0.09
N THR A 20 0.42 8.48 0.12
CA THR A 20 1.28 7.55 0.85
C THR A 20 2.67 7.45 0.21
N VAL A 21 2.78 7.67 -1.10
CA VAL A 21 4.07 7.89 -1.76
C VAL A 21 4.45 9.37 -1.62
N PRO A 22 5.51 9.71 -0.84
CA PRO A 22 5.88 11.10 -0.67
C PRO A 22 6.10 11.79 -2.01
N ARG A 23 5.58 13.02 -2.17
CA ARG A 23 5.61 13.77 -3.44
C ARG A 23 7.00 13.91 -4.06
N ILE A 24 8.06 13.90 -3.24
CA ILE A 24 9.45 13.89 -3.72
C ILE A 24 9.77 12.67 -4.60
N PHE A 25 9.06 11.56 -4.42
CA PHE A 25 9.23 10.39 -5.26
C PHE A 25 8.39 10.44 -6.53
N TRP A 26 7.44 11.38 -6.69
CA TRP A 26 6.61 11.47 -7.90
C TRP A 26 7.41 11.81 -9.16
N THR A 27 8.56 12.49 -9.00
CA THR A 27 9.52 12.72 -10.10
C THR A 27 10.23 11.44 -10.54
N LEU A 28 10.38 10.46 -9.64
CA LEU A 28 11.00 9.16 -9.92
C LEU A 28 9.97 8.06 -10.25
N LEU A 29 8.74 8.29 -9.83
CA LEU A 29 7.59 7.40 -9.82
C LEU A 29 6.40 8.21 -10.33
N PRO A 30 6.20 8.27 -11.65
CA PRO A 30 5.05 8.99 -12.16
C PRO A 30 3.77 8.22 -11.72
N PRO A 31 2.70 8.94 -11.34
CA PRO A 31 1.50 8.36 -10.71
C PRO A 31 0.72 7.39 -11.62
N ASP A 32 0.97 7.42 -12.93
CA ASP A 32 0.50 6.47 -13.95
C ASP A 32 1.39 5.21 -14.06
N GLY A 33 2.41 5.10 -13.21
CA GLY A 33 3.38 4.02 -13.23
C GLY A 33 2.80 2.66 -12.84
N LYS A 34 3.54 1.59 -13.14
CA LYS A 34 3.14 0.19 -12.89
C LYS A 34 2.72 -0.10 -11.45
N TYR A 35 3.08 0.73 -10.47
CA TYR A 35 2.73 0.56 -9.06
C TYR A 35 1.37 1.18 -8.66
N ALA A 36 0.70 1.93 -9.54
CA ALA A 36 -0.54 2.64 -9.23
C ALA A 36 -1.63 1.72 -8.68
N LYS A 37 -1.79 0.52 -9.27
CA LYS A 37 -2.73 -0.49 -8.78
C LYS A 37 -2.42 -0.95 -7.35
N ALA A 38 -1.14 -1.14 -7.03
CA ALA A 38 -0.71 -1.51 -5.69
C ALA A 38 -0.94 -0.36 -4.69
N ALA A 39 -0.73 0.89 -5.12
CA ALA A 39 -0.97 2.07 -4.30
C ALA A 39 -2.46 2.25 -3.96
N ILE A 40 -3.36 2.05 -4.93
CA ILE A 40 -4.82 2.07 -4.69
C ILE A 40 -5.22 1.05 -3.61
N ILE A 41 -4.69 -0.18 -3.71
CA ILE A 41 -4.96 -1.23 -2.71
C ILE A 41 -4.39 -0.82 -1.35
N HIS A 42 -3.17 -0.27 -1.33
CA HIS A 42 -2.54 0.19 -0.09
C HIS A 42 -3.38 1.28 0.58
N ASP A 43 -3.73 2.36 -0.12
CA ASP A 43 -4.55 3.46 0.39
C ASP A 43 -5.91 2.96 0.88
N TYR A 44 -6.57 2.05 0.15
CA TYR A 44 -7.84 1.47 0.59
C TYR A 44 -7.72 0.68 1.90
N LEU A 45 -6.67 -0.14 2.05
CA LEU A 45 -6.39 -0.85 3.30
C LEU A 45 -6.03 0.11 4.43
N TYR A 46 -5.37 1.23 4.10
CA TYR A 46 -4.90 2.25 5.02
C TYR A 46 -6.06 3.07 5.61
N ASP A 47 -6.95 3.56 4.75
CA ASP A 47 -8.09 4.41 5.13
C ASP A 47 -9.15 3.65 5.91
N ASN A 48 -9.37 2.38 5.56
CA ASN A 48 -10.39 1.54 6.18
C ASN A 48 -9.85 0.70 7.35
N ALA A 49 -8.55 0.81 7.67
CA ALA A 49 -7.88 0.04 8.72
C ALA A 49 -8.16 -1.48 8.66
N LEU A 50 -8.32 -2.05 7.45
CA LEU A 50 -8.74 -3.44 7.23
C LEU A 50 -7.66 -4.46 7.62
N ARG A 51 -6.41 -4.00 7.71
CA ARG A 51 -5.23 -4.78 8.08
C ARG A 51 -4.29 -3.94 8.90
N THR A 52 -3.35 -4.56 9.60
CA THR A 52 -2.32 -3.79 10.30
C THR A 52 -1.48 -2.98 9.30
N LYS A 53 -0.91 -1.85 9.74
CA LYS A 53 0.03 -1.05 8.94
C LYS A 53 1.11 -1.92 8.27
N LYS A 54 1.65 -2.88 9.03
CA LYS A 54 2.72 -3.78 8.54
C LYS A 54 2.23 -4.68 7.42
N GLU A 55 1.03 -5.24 7.53
CA GLU A 55 0.45 -6.07 6.48
C GLU A 55 0.11 -5.24 5.24
N ALA A 56 -0.46 -4.04 5.39
CA ALA A 56 -0.70 -3.14 4.26
C ALA A 56 0.61 -2.81 3.53
N ASP A 57 1.66 -2.43 4.26
CA ASP A 57 2.99 -2.13 3.68
C ASP A 57 3.58 -3.36 2.94
N LEU A 58 3.36 -4.58 3.43
CA LEU A 58 3.79 -5.82 2.78
C LEU A 58 2.98 -6.15 1.52
N ILE A 59 1.65 -5.99 1.57
CA ILE A 59 0.76 -6.17 0.41
C ILE A 59 1.14 -5.20 -0.70
N PHE A 60 1.52 -3.97 -0.35
CA PHE A 60 2.02 -3.00 -1.31
C PHE A 60 3.33 -3.45 -1.97
N LEU A 61 4.29 -3.96 -1.19
CA LEU A 61 5.54 -4.51 -1.71
C LEU A 61 5.31 -5.72 -2.62
N ASP A 62 4.38 -6.59 -2.26
CA ASP A 62 4.03 -7.76 -3.06
C ASP A 62 3.30 -7.36 -4.35
N GLY A 63 2.35 -6.43 -4.27
CA GLY A 63 1.68 -5.86 -5.43
C GLY A 63 2.66 -5.24 -6.42
N MET A 64 3.65 -4.48 -5.95
CA MET A 64 4.74 -3.97 -6.79
C MET A 64 5.60 -5.07 -7.42
N THR A 65 5.77 -6.20 -6.73
CA THR A 65 6.49 -7.37 -7.25
C THR A 65 5.75 -8.01 -8.41
N VAL A 66 4.44 -8.25 -8.23
CA VAL A 66 3.56 -8.79 -9.28
C VAL A 66 3.48 -7.87 -10.49
N LEU A 67 3.48 -6.55 -10.26
CA LEU A 67 3.44 -5.54 -11.32
C LEU A 67 4.80 -5.32 -12.01
N GLY A 68 5.84 -6.08 -11.64
CA GLY A 68 7.15 -6.03 -12.27
C GLY A 68 7.91 -4.73 -12.01
N VAL A 69 7.68 -4.10 -10.85
CA VAL A 69 8.46 -2.92 -10.43
C VAL A 69 9.88 -3.38 -10.05
N PRO A 70 10.94 -2.73 -10.56
CA PRO A 70 12.32 -3.08 -10.24
C PRO A 70 12.58 -3.16 -8.73
N LYS A 71 13.39 -4.16 -8.30
CA LYS A 71 13.64 -4.47 -6.88
C LYS A 71 14.14 -3.26 -6.08
N TRP A 72 15.00 -2.43 -6.66
CA TRP A 72 15.52 -1.23 -6.01
C TRP A 72 14.40 -0.20 -5.76
N LYS A 73 13.51 -0.01 -6.75
CA LYS A 73 12.41 0.94 -6.72
C LYS A 73 11.36 0.54 -5.68
N ARG A 74 10.91 -0.72 -5.68
CA ARG A 74 9.94 -1.22 -4.69
C ARG A 74 10.49 -1.18 -3.26
N THR A 75 11.80 -1.38 -3.08
CA THR A 75 12.45 -1.30 -1.75
C THR A 75 12.41 0.13 -1.21
N ILE A 76 12.75 1.13 -2.03
CA ILE A 76 12.66 2.55 -1.65
C ILE A 76 11.21 2.90 -1.27
N MET A 77 10.25 2.50 -2.11
CA MET A 77 8.83 2.77 -1.86
C MET A 77 8.33 2.10 -0.58
N TYR A 78 8.71 0.85 -0.33
CA TYR A 78 8.38 0.13 0.92
C TYR A 78 8.92 0.86 2.15
N TRP A 79 10.19 1.27 2.15
CA TRP A 79 10.75 2.01 3.28
C TRP A 79 10.12 3.39 3.45
N ALA A 80 9.77 4.06 2.35
CA ALA A 80 9.06 5.33 2.40
C ALA A 80 7.71 5.21 3.13
N VAL A 81 6.86 4.25 2.74
CA VAL A 81 5.57 4.03 3.43
C VAL A 81 5.74 3.48 4.85
N ARG A 82 6.80 2.69 5.09
CA ARG A 82 7.10 2.13 6.40
C ARG A 82 7.44 3.21 7.41
N LEU A 83 8.27 4.18 7.02
CA LEU A 83 8.80 5.24 7.88
C LEU A 83 7.91 6.48 7.93
N PHE A 84 7.29 6.86 6.81
CA PHE A 84 6.54 8.11 6.68
C PHE A 84 5.02 7.94 6.59
N GLY A 85 4.52 6.71 6.39
CA GLY A 85 3.09 6.43 6.37
C GLY A 85 2.46 6.75 7.73
N ARG A 86 1.64 7.80 7.77
CA ARG A 86 0.80 8.19 8.91
C ARG A 86 -0.64 7.79 8.59
N GLY A 87 -1.01 6.57 8.98
CA GLY A 87 -2.37 6.05 8.78
C GLY A 87 -3.25 6.23 9.99
N ASN A 88 -4.54 6.07 9.78
CA ASN A 88 -5.55 6.07 10.84
C ASN A 88 -5.52 4.77 11.68
N TYR A 89 -4.34 4.15 11.81
CA TYR A 89 -4.05 3.13 12.79
C TYR A 89 -3.94 3.81 14.16
N ARG A 90 -5.06 4.32 14.65
CA ARG A 90 -5.24 4.46 16.10
C ARG A 90 -4.93 3.09 16.68
N SER A 91 -3.98 3.07 17.59
CA SER A 91 -3.53 1.89 18.30
C SER A 91 -4.73 1.16 18.90
N HIS A 92 -5.35 0.25 18.16
CA HIS A 92 -6.04 -0.88 18.76
C HIS A 92 -4.92 -1.81 19.26
N GLN A 93 -4.22 -1.35 20.30
CA GLN A 93 -3.77 -2.25 21.34
C GLN A 93 -5.06 -2.79 21.97
N GLN A 94 -5.66 -3.80 21.33
CA GLN A 94 -6.47 -4.73 22.09
C GLN A 94 -5.47 -5.50 22.94
N THR A 95 -5.29 -4.99 24.16
CA THR A 95 -4.98 -5.79 25.34
C THR A 95 -5.72 -7.12 25.23
N ALA A 96 -4.95 -8.19 25.05
CA ALA A 96 -5.32 -9.52 25.49
C ALA A 96 -4.62 -9.77 26.83
#